data_AF-A0A6G0RK05-F1
#
_entry.id   AF-A0A6G0RK05-F1
#
_cell.length_a   1.000
_cell.length_b   1.000
_cell.length_c   1.000
_cell.angle_alpha   90.00
_cell.angle_beta   90.00
_cell.angle_gamma   90.00
#
_symmetry.space_group_name_H-M   'P 1'
#
loop_
_entity.id
_entity.type
_entity.pdbx_description
1 polymer ?
#
loop_
_entity_poly.entity_id
_entity_poly.type
_entity_poly.pdbx_seq_one_letter_code
_entity_poly.pdbx_strand_id
1 'polypeptide(L)'
;MSTFYKLKIKYRAFQTLLKYVVWKWKFQSQGLSQKLQRSQELMWKHEHFMEERGMFDGSSESLHLAATKFSPATSFRGTLLRWVQFTQCSKARREIVRLVHRKQEIWTMHNVFYALKNRVKAKYTYAERCAALPYLWRQCMVDLDTYHCKILALEQRLPTTSLRAQLSESRQLMRQTAMSSPTLKKLFQEHEKEVRQRLQLEKRLMLVAYNDRAVHKYAERASTLFGTTAGRPFTHDKVPPFGSISDVAVICGKKVDGISQVVKTHGHVSSEGILHGNPFGNREVFSLAKGEKLVTVEGFASHSIYGLRFGTSTGRYSKWFGHCEKGSRFEIHSDYFTNREEIIGFFGHADSASINSLGVVMRHTTIKNPFEGMWVQKDHHTQNILHHRSPDELSQCDRQFAYFIQVRACEVLLVMERAHSFAVRAYRVEDTLPPALGNIRIIMALARWMLNALSHGLVQRTEREEEGKQILQRGQEKYAAGEKLLFEGVSIMQIVDSFRDSAGQLDAATLGIKKIVELREIMSQAQQQITQGERLKNEGQHDIMLSQRILPHLPATKRMISAIRKMYKIVQTKDEIDQMTPEVRSILLLKKNSSASDSLLAM
;
A
#
# COMPACT_ATOMS: atom_id res chain seq x y z
N MET A 1 -15.09 47.12 50.16
CA MET A 1 -14.71 47.45 48.76
C MET A 1 -15.64 46.84 47.69
N SER A 2 -16.11 45.58 47.82
CA SER A 2 -16.92 44.92 46.77
C SER A 2 -18.37 45.43 46.63
N THR A 3 -19.02 45.86 47.72
CA THR A 3 -20.39 46.39 47.72
C THR A 3 -20.51 47.76 47.07
N PHE A 4 -19.56 48.67 47.35
CA PHE A 4 -19.53 50.01 46.75
C PHE A 4 -19.30 49.95 45.23
N TYR A 5 -18.41 49.07 44.77
CA TYR A 5 -18.19 48.84 43.33
C TYR A 5 -19.46 48.30 42.64
N LYS A 6 -20.15 47.33 43.25
CA LYS A 6 -21.44 46.81 42.75
C LYS A 6 -22.50 47.92 42.69
N LEU A 7 -22.60 48.78 43.71
CA LEU A 7 -23.53 49.92 43.72
C LEU A 7 -23.18 50.95 42.64
N LYS A 8 -21.89 51.24 42.42
CA LYS A 8 -21.42 52.13 41.35
C LYS A 8 -21.77 51.59 39.95
N ILE A 9 -21.65 50.27 39.73
CA ILE A 9 -22.08 49.63 38.49
C ILE A 9 -23.60 49.75 38.32
N LYS A 10 -24.38 49.40 39.35
CA LYS A 10 -25.85 49.53 39.31
C LYS A 10 -26.29 50.96 39.02
N TYR A 11 -25.66 51.95 39.65
CA TYR A 11 -25.94 53.36 39.42
C TYR A 11 -25.59 53.81 37.99
N ARG A 12 -24.44 53.40 37.45
CA ARG A 12 -24.09 53.66 36.05
C ARG A 12 -25.07 53.00 35.08
N ALA A 13 -25.49 51.77 35.33
CA ALA A 13 -26.50 51.09 34.53
C ALA A 13 -27.84 51.83 34.58
N PHE A 14 -28.27 52.27 35.78
CA PHE A 14 -29.46 53.08 35.95
C PHE A 14 -29.39 54.42 35.20
N GLN A 15 -28.26 55.14 35.29
CA GLN A 15 -28.06 56.38 34.53
C GLN A 15 -28.13 56.16 33.02
N THR A 16 -27.54 55.06 32.52
CA THR A 16 -27.61 54.71 31.09
C THR A 16 -29.04 54.35 30.68
N LEU A 17 -29.76 53.59 31.50
CA LEU A 17 -31.17 53.27 31.28
C LEU A 17 -32.03 54.53 31.27
N LEU A 18 -31.83 55.45 32.21
CA LEU A 18 -32.56 56.72 32.27
C LEU A 18 -32.32 57.56 31.00
N LYS A 19 -31.05 57.68 30.57
CA LYS A 19 -30.70 58.36 29.31
C LYS A 19 -31.38 57.70 28.12
N TYR A 20 -31.41 56.38 28.07
CA TYR A 20 -32.10 55.63 27.01
C TYR A 20 -33.62 55.86 27.04
N VAL A 21 -34.26 55.85 28.21
CA VAL A 21 -35.71 56.12 28.34
C VAL A 21 -36.05 57.54 27.89
N VAL A 22 -35.28 58.54 28.30
CA VAL A 22 -35.45 59.92 27.85
C VAL A 22 -35.24 60.04 26.34
N TRP A 23 -34.23 59.36 25.80
CA TRP A 23 -33.97 59.32 24.36
C TRP A 23 -35.13 58.69 23.59
N LYS A 24 -35.67 57.58 24.09
CA LYS A 24 -36.84 56.90 23.53
C LYS A 24 -38.07 57.80 23.57
N TRP A 25 -38.37 58.41 24.72
CA TRP A 25 -39.51 59.32 24.86
C TRP A 25 -39.43 60.52 23.91
N LYS A 26 -38.23 61.08 23.69
CA LYS A 26 -38.01 62.26 22.86
C LYS A 26 -38.15 61.99 21.35
N PHE A 27 -37.72 60.83 20.88
CA PHE A 27 -37.60 60.55 19.44
C PHE A 27 -38.54 59.47 18.92
N GLN A 28 -39.25 58.72 19.78
CA GLN A 28 -40.18 57.69 19.32
C GLN A 28 -41.35 58.30 18.55
N SER A 29 -41.76 57.64 17.46
CA SER A 29 -42.98 57.99 16.75
C SER A 29 -44.23 57.90 17.63
N GLN A 30 -45.07 58.93 17.59
CA GLN A 30 -46.27 59.02 18.41
C GLN A 30 -47.18 57.80 18.20
N GLY A 31 -47.66 57.21 19.30
CA GLY A 31 -48.56 56.05 19.29
C GLY A 31 -47.93 54.73 18.83
N LEU A 32 -46.63 54.69 18.47
CA LEU A 32 -45.98 53.45 18.01
C LEU A 32 -46.01 52.37 19.10
N SER A 33 -45.68 52.74 20.34
CA SER A 33 -45.65 51.79 21.46
C SER A 33 -47.00 51.10 21.68
N GLN A 34 -48.10 51.85 21.60
CA GLN A 34 -49.47 51.35 21.77
C GLN A 34 -49.87 50.44 20.60
N LYS A 35 -49.56 50.83 19.36
CA LYS A 35 -49.79 50.00 18.16
C LYS A 35 -49.07 48.66 18.26
N LEU A 36 -47.82 48.66 18.72
CA LEU A 36 -47.04 47.45 18.89
C LEU A 36 -47.50 46.61 20.08
N GLN A 37 -47.99 47.24 21.16
CA GLN A 37 -48.59 46.49 22.27
C GLN A 37 -49.82 45.70 21.81
N ARG A 38 -50.72 46.32 21.05
CA ARG A 38 -51.85 45.60 20.43
C ARG A 38 -51.39 44.47 19.52
N SER A 39 -50.30 44.67 18.76
CA SER A 39 -49.72 43.65 17.90
C SER A 39 -49.16 42.47 18.70
N GLN A 40 -48.49 42.73 19.83
CA GLN A 40 -48.02 41.70 20.76
C GLN A 40 -49.17 40.87 21.33
N GLU A 41 -50.24 41.53 21.79
CA GLU A 41 -51.43 40.84 22.30
C GLU A 41 -52.03 39.91 21.24
N LEU A 42 -52.10 40.35 19.98
CA LEU A 42 -52.57 39.53 18.87
C LEU A 42 -51.64 38.33 18.58
N MET A 43 -50.33 38.48 18.74
CA MET A 43 -49.37 37.38 18.59
C MET A 43 -49.50 36.34 19.71
N TRP A 44 -49.80 36.77 20.94
CA TRP A 44 -50.00 35.89 22.10
C TRP A 44 -51.27 35.04 22.02
N LYS A 45 -52.31 35.52 21.32
CA LYS A 45 -53.57 34.77 21.22
C LYS A 45 -53.42 33.36 20.65
N HIS A 46 -52.46 33.14 19.74
CA HIS A 46 -52.20 31.80 19.22
C HIS A 46 -51.58 30.89 20.28
N GLU A 47 -50.59 31.38 21.03
CA GLU A 47 -49.93 30.60 22.09
C GLU A 47 -50.90 30.29 23.22
N HIS A 48 -51.67 31.26 23.70
CA HIS A 48 -52.69 31.03 24.73
C HIS A 48 -53.74 30.02 24.29
N PHE A 49 -54.18 30.08 23.02
CA PHE A 49 -55.11 29.09 22.49
C PHE A 49 -54.51 27.67 22.45
N MET A 50 -53.21 27.54 22.17
CA MET A 50 -52.52 26.24 22.17
C MET A 50 -52.29 25.73 23.60
N GLU A 51 -52.01 26.63 24.54
CA GLU A 51 -51.85 26.36 25.97
C GLU A 51 -53.16 25.91 26.62
N GLU A 52 -54.28 26.62 26.38
CA GLU A 52 -55.64 26.25 26.81
C GLU A 52 -56.06 24.87 26.30
N ARG A 53 -55.48 24.42 25.18
CA ARG A 53 -55.75 23.12 24.57
C ARG A 53 -54.74 22.03 24.96
N GLY A 54 -53.86 22.31 25.92
CA GLY A 54 -52.92 21.33 26.47
C GLY A 54 -51.79 20.92 25.52
N MET A 55 -51.47 21.73 24.50
CA MET A 55 -50.49 21.35 23.47
C MET A 55 -49.02 21.53 23.90
N PHE A 56 -48.77 22.19 25.04
CA PHE A 56 -47.43 22.48 25.55
C PHE A 56 -47.10 21.74 26.85
N ASP A 57 -47.92 20.76 27.26
CA ASP A 57 -47.72 19.97 28.47
C ASP A 57 -46.59 18.92 28.33
N GLY A 58 -46.14 18.64 27.11
CA GLY A 58 -45.09 17.65 26.81
C GLY A 58 -45.54 16.19 26.98
N SER A 59 -46.84 15.93 27.15
CA SER A 59 -47.37 14.57 27.28
C SER A 59 -47.30 13.80 25.95
N SER A 60 -47.24 12.46 26.02
CA SER A 60 -47.27 11.62 24.82
C SER A 60 -48.58 11.83 24.04
N GLU A 61 -49.68 12.09 24.74
CA GLU A 61 -50.99 12.36 24.18
C GLU A 61 -51.03 13.65 23.37
N SER A 62 -50.42 14.74 23.86
CA SER A 62 -50.38 16.01 23.15
C SER A 62 -49.50 15.95 21.89
N LEU A 63 -48.40 15.19 21.93
CA LEU A 63 -47.56 14.91 20.75
C LEU A 63 -48.29 14.08 19.69
N HIS A 64 -49.05 13.07 20.12
CA HIS A 64 -49.90 12.29 19.22
C HIS A 64 -51.01 13.15 18.62
N LEU A 65 -51.69 13.97 19.43
CA LEU A 65 -52.73 14.89 18.96
C LEU A 65 -52.18 15.90 17.95
N ALA A 66 -50.98 16.43 18.18
CA ALA A 66 -50.29 17.35 17.26
C ALA A 66 -50.08 16.77 15.85
N ALA A 67 -49.86 15.46 15.75
CA ALA A 67 -49.63 14.75 14.48
C ALA A 67 -50.91 14.39 13.73
N THR A 68 -52.08 14.54 14.35
CA THR A 68 -53.37 14.18 13.75
C THR A 68 -54.05 15.35 13.05
N LYS A 69 -55.02 15.03 12.17
CA LYS A 69 -55.90 16.04 11.55
C LYS A 69 -56.75 16.81 12.57
N PHE A 70 -56.97 16.23 13.75
CA PHE A 70 -57.76 16.79 14.85
C PHE A 70 -56.97 17.73 15.76
N SER A 71 -55.72 18.04 15.41
CA SER A 71 -54.90 18.98 16.16
C SER A 71 -55.60 20.33 16.34
N PRO A 72 -55.59 20.92 17.55
CA PRO A 72 -56.04 22.29 17.76
C PRO A 72 -55.35 23.30 16.82
N ALA A 73 -54.10 23.02 16.41
CA ALA A 73 -53.36 23.83 15.44
C ALA A 73 -53.96 23.81 14.02
N THR A 74 -54.60 22.71 13.63
CA THR A 74 -55.25 22.55 12.30
C THR A 74 -56.73 22.91 12.31
N SER A 75 -57.32 23.14 13.49
CA SER A 75 -58.66 23.70 13.61
C SER A 75 -58.76 25.06 12.90
N PHE A 76 -59.98 25.44 12.47
CA PHE A 76 -60.22 26.74 11.84
C PHE A 76 -59.74 27.90 12.73
N ARG A 77 -60.04 27.85 14.03
CA ARG A 77 -59.61 28.86 15.02
C ARG A 77 -58.09 28.89 15.18
N GLY A 78 -57.44 27.74 15.29
CA GLY A 78 -55.97 27.65 15.38
C GLY A 78 -55.28 28.20 14.13
N THR A 79 -55.79 27.87 12.95
CA THR A 79 -55.29 28.36 11.66
C THR A 79 -55.45 29.87 11.52
N LEU A 80 -56.63 30.41 11.90
CA LEU A 80 -56.89 31.84 11.91
C LEU A 80 -55.93 32.59 12.84
N LEU A 81 -55.75 32.10 14.08
CA LEU A 81 -54.86 32.73 15.05
C LEU A 81 -53.39 32.67 14.60
N ARG A 82 -52.96 31.57 13.98
CA ARG A 82 -51.63 31.44 13.38
C ARG A 82 -51.44 32.41 12.23
N TRP A 83 -52.46 32.60 11.39
CA TRP A 83 -52.44 33.61 10.32
C TRP A 83 -52.39 35.03 10.88
N VAL A 84 -53.11 35.33 11.96
CA VAL A 84 -53.01 36.61 12.69
C VAL A 84 -51.59 36.82 13.20
N GLN A 85 -50.99 35.83 13.86
CA GLN A 85 -49.61 35.91 14.34
C GLN A 85 -48.61 36.15 13.19
N PHE A 86 -48.76 35.42 12.08
CA PHE A 86 -47.94 35.59 10.87
C PHE A 86 -48.09 36.98 10.24
N THR A 87 -49.32 37.49 10.11
CA THR A 87 -49.57 38.80 9.52
C THR A 87 -49.01 39.94 10.37
N GLN A 88 -49.08 39.85 11.71
CA GLN A 88 -48.42 40.80 12.61
C GLN A 88 -46.91 40.81 12.41
N CYS A 89 -46.27 39.64 12.38
CA CYS A 89 -44.83 39.51 12.17
C CYS A 89 -44.41 40.04 10.78
N SER A 90 -45.14 39.66 9.73
CA SER A 90 -44.89 40.11 8.35
C SER A 90 -45.04 41.62 8.19
N LYS A 91 -46.06 42.21 8.81
CA LYS A 91 -46.24 43.66 8.84
C LYS A 91 -45.08 44.36 9.55
N ALA A 92 -44.68 43.86 10.72
CA ALA A 92 -43.54 44.40 11.46
C ALA A 92 -42.24 44.33 10.67
N ARG A 93 -41.94 43.19 10.01
CA ARG A 93 -40.74 43.03 9.18
C ARG A 93 -40.71 44.01 8.00
N ARG A 94 -41.84 44.22 7.32
CA ARG A 94 -41.96 45.22 6.24
C ARG A 94 -41.68 46.63 6.75
N GLU A 95 -42.23 47.00 7.90
CA GLU A 95 -41.96 48.30 8.51
C GLU A 95 -40.51 48.47 8.97
N ILE A 96 -39.89 47.42 9.53
CA ILE A 96 -38.47 47.42 9.88
C ILE A 96 -37.62 47.68 8.63
N VAL A 97 -37.87 46.97 7.53
CA VAL A 97 -37.16 47.18 6.25
C VAL A 97 -37.34 48.62 5.77
N ARG A 98 -38.57 49.14 5.80
CA ARG A 98 -38.87 50.54 5.44
C ARG A 98 -38.09 51.53 6.30
N LEU A 99 -38.04 51.34 7.62
CA LEU A 99 -37.31 52.19 8.55
C LEU A 99 -35.79 52.10 8.35
N VAL A 100 -35.24 50.93 8.02
CA VAL A 100 -33.82 50.76 7.69
C VAL A 100 -33.47 51.52 6.42
N HIS A 101 -34.25 51.38 5.35
CA HIS A 101 -34.04 52.15 4.11
C HIS A 101 -34.16 53.64 4.38
N ARG A 102 -35.18 54.08 5.12
CA ARG A 102 -35.36 55.49 5.47
C ARG A 102 -34.18 56.05 6.26
N LYS A 103 -33.66 55.28 7.22
CA LYS A 103 -32.44 55.63 7.97
C LYS A 103 -31.24 55.81 7.04
N GLN A 104 -31.06 54.93 6.06
CA GLN A 104 -29.98 55.01 5.07
C GLN A 104 -30.12 56.27 4.21
N GLU A 105 -31.32 56.54 3.67
CA GLU A 105 -31.61 57.76 2.89
C GLU A 105 -31.27 59.03 3.68
N ILE A 106 -31.74 59.12 4.94
CA ILE A 106 -31.48 60.28 5.80
C ILE A 106 -29.98 60.43 6.06
N TRP A 107 -29.26 59.32 6.27
CA TRP A 107 -27.81 59.35 6.46
C TRP A 107 -27.08 59.84 5.21
N THR A 108 -27.48 59.38 4.03
CA THR A 108 -26.92 59.84 2.76
C THR A 108 -27.16 61.34 2.55
N MET A 109 -28.38 61.82 2.80
CA MET A 109 -28.70 63.25 2.76
C MET A 109 -27.83 64.04 3.75
N HIS A 110 -27.75 63.59 5.01
CA HIS A 110 -26.90 64.21 6.03
C HIS A 110 -25.44 64.28 5.59
N ASN A 111 -24.92 63.22 4.97
CA ASN A 111 -23.55 63.20 4.45
C ASN A 111 -23.32 64.26 3.38
N VAL A 112 -24.25 64.41 2.44
CA VAL A 112 -24.17 65.39 1.34
C VAL A 112 -24.30 66.82 1.88
N PHE A 113 -25.35 67.11 2.66
CA PHE A 113 -25.58 68.45 3.20
C PHE A 113 -24.47 68.91 4.13
N TYR A 114 -23.95 68.01 4.97
CA TYR A 114 -22.85 68.36 5.88
C TYR A 114 -21.52 68.59 5.14
N ALA A 115 -21.26 67.82 4.07
CA ALA A 115 -20.09 68.04 3.22
C ALA A 115 -20.18 69.37 2.44
N LEU A 116 -21.37 69.69 1.91
CA LEU A 116 -21.64 70.97 1.23
C LEU A 116 -21.50 72.16 2.19
N LYS A 117 -22.09 72.06 3.39
CA LYS A 117 -22.05 73.12 4.41
C LYS A 117 -20.62 73.48 4.82
N ASN A 118 -19.79 72.48 5.06
CA ASN A 118 -18.42 72.69 5.56
C ASN A 118 -17.37 72.77 4.45
N ARG A 119 -17.75 72.54 3.18
CA ARG A 119 -16.85 72.49 2.01
C ARG A 119 -15.68 71.50 2.17
N VAL A 120 -15.89 70.45 2.96
CA VAL A 120 -14.89 69.41 3.25
C VAL A 120 -15.42 68.06 2.80
N LYS A 121 -14.55 67.22 2.23
CA LYS A 121 -14.92 65.85 1.80
C LYS A 121 -15.51 65.06 2.97
N ALA A 122 -16.56 64.28 2.67
CA ALA A 122 -17.31 63.45 3.62
C ALA A 122 -16.44 62.54 4.53
N LYS A 123 -15.24 62.15 4.10
CA LYS A 123 -14.34 61.31 4.90
C LYS A 123 -13.75 62.03 6.13
N TYR A 124 -13.58 63.35 6.06
CA TYR A 124 -12.97 64.13 7.15
C TYR A 124 -13.99 64.65 8.16
N THR A 125 -15.29 64.54 7.88
CA THR A 125 -16.38 65.07 8.72
C THR A 125 -17.15 63.99 9.48
N TYR A 126 -16.68 62.75 9.50
CA TYR A 126 -17.40 61.62 10.10
C TYR A 126 -17.69 61.81 11.60
N ALA A 127 -16.69 62.17 12.40
CA ALA A 127 -16.84 62.35 13.84
C ALA A 127 -17.88 63.42 14.19
N GLU A 128 -17.84 64.55 13.48
CA GLU A 128 -18.80 65.65 13.69
C GLU A 128 -20.21 65.28 13.23
N ARG A 129 -20.35 64.55 12.12
CA ARG A 129 -21.66 64.05 11.66
C ARG A 129 -22.29 63.08 12.65
N CYS A 130 -21.48 62.25 13.30
CA CYS A 130 -21.93 61.35 14.36
C CYS A 130 -22.33 62.11 15.64
N ALA A 131 -21.71 63.25 15.94
CA ALA A 131 -22.13 64.12 17.04
C ALA A 131 -23.47 64.83 16.72
N ALA A 132 -23.65 65.28 15.48
CA ALA A 132 -24.80 66.05 15.02
C ALA A 132 -25.85 65.23 14.25
N LEU A 133 -26.30 64.11 14.83
CA LEU A 133 -27.30 63.25 14.18
C LEU A 133 -28.66 63.95 13.95
N PRO A 134 -29.26 63.86 12.74
CA PRO A 134 -30.59 64.41 12.45
C PRO A 134 -31.69 63.81 13.33
N TYR A 135 -32.74 64.60 13.62
CA TYR A 135 -33.91 64.15 14.39
C TYR A 135 -34.53 62.88 13.78
N LEU A 136 -34.84 62.90 12.48
CA LEU A 136 -35.49 61.78 11.79
C LEU A 136 -34.63 60.50 11.80
N TRP A 137 -33.30 60.64 11.81
CA TRP A 137 -32.39 59.50 11.93
C TRP A 137 -32.48 58.87 13.33
N ARG A 138 -32.49 59.71 14.37
CA ARG A 138 -32.67 59.27 15.77
C ARG A 138 -34.04 58.62 15.98
N GLN A 139 -35.09 59.18 15.39
CA GLN A 139 -36.44 58.62 15.39
C GLN A 139 -36.49 57.24 14.72
N CYS A 140 -35.92 57.08 13.52
CA CYS A 140 -35.84 55.77 12.86
C CYS A 140 -35.12 54.73 13.73
N MET A 141 -34.07 55.13 14.44
CA MET A 141 -33.34 54.22 15.33
C MET A 141 -34.15 53.80 16.55
N VAL A 142 -34.83 54.74 17.22
CA VAL A 142 -35.73 54.43 18.33
C VAL A 142 -36.88 53.53 17.90
N ASP A 143 -37.46 53.81 16.74
CA ASP A 143 -38.57 53.02 16.22
C ASP A 143 -38.12 51.60 15.88
N LEU A 144 -36.98 51.44 15.18
CA LEU A 144 -36.37 50.14 14.90
C LEU A 144 -36.11 49.33 16.17
N ASP A 145 -35.53 49.97 17.19
CA ASP A 145 -35.29 49.34 18.49
C ASP A 145 -36.60 48.96 19.20
N THR A 146 -37.65 49.78 19.07
CA THR A 146 -38.98 49.45 19.61
C THR A 146 -39.59 48.24 18.90
N TYR A 147 -39.49 48.15 17.58
CA TYR A 147 -39.90 46.97 16.82
C TYR A 147 -39.11 45.72 17.21
N HIS A 148 -37.79 45.85 17.40
CA HIS A 148 -36.93 44.76 17.84
C HIS A 148 -37.35 44.24 19.22
N CYS A 149 -37.45 45.12 20.22
CA CYS A 149 -37.79 44.74 21.59
C CYS A 149 -39.22 44.20 21.72
N LYS A 150 -40.19 44.78 21.00
CA LYS A 150 -41.61 44.39 21.15
C LYS A 150 -42.02 43.21 20.28
N ILE A 151 -41.56 43.12 19.04
CA ILE A 151 -42.04 42.11 18.09
C ILE A 151 -41.01 41.02 17.85
N LEU A 152 -39.78 41.38 17.44
CA LEU A 152 -38.78 40.36 17.08
C LEU A 152 -38.32 39.54 18.28
N ALA A 153 -38.02 40.19 19.41
CA ALA A 153 -37.64 39.51 20.63
C ALA A 153 -38.77 38.64 21.18
N LEU A 154 -40.04 39.06 20.98
CA LEU A 154 -41.19 38.24 21.32
C LEU A 154 -41.27 37.02 20.41
N GLU A 155 -41.21 37.20 19.08
CA GLU A 155 -41.28 36.13 18.08
C GLU A 155 -40.25 35.02 18.36
N GLN A 156 -39.03 35.39 18.74
CA GLN A 156 -37.96 34.45 19.09
C GLN A 156 -38.21 33.66 20.38
N ARG A 157 -39.03 34.20 21.30
CA ARG A 157 -39.33 33.59 22.60
C ARG A 157 -40.64 32.81 22.63
N LEU A 158 -41.42 32.83 21.53
CA LEU A 158 -42.67 32.08 21.49
C LEU A 158 -42.40 30.57 21.61
N PRO A 159 -43.17 29.82 22.42
CA PRO A 159 -43.00 28.37 22.56
C PRO A 159 -43.03 27.63 21.22
N THR A 160 -43.94 28.02 20.31
CA THR A 160 -44.04 27.41 18.97
C THR A 160 -42.81 27.61 18.10
N THR A 161 -42.14 28.76 18.17
CA THR A 161 -40.93 29.05 17.38
C THR A 161 -39.71 28.33 17.93
N SER A 162 -39.56 28.31 19.26
CA SER A 162 -38.50 27.56 19.95
C SER A 162 -38.60 26.05 19.67
N LEU A 163 -39.81 25.48 19.75
CA LEU A 163 -40.06 24.07 19.43
C LEU A 163 -39.76 23.74 17.96
N ARG A 164 -40.11 24.62 17.02
CA ARG A 164 -39.75 24.44 15.59
C ARG A 164 -38.23 24.44 15.38
N ALA A 165 -37.50 25.32 16.06
CA ALA A 165 -36.04 25.39 15.96
C ALA A 165 -35.40 24.09 16.49
N GLN A 166 -35.81 23.64 17.68
CA GLN A 166 -35.33 22.38 18.27
C GLN A 166 -35.63 21.16 17.39
N LEU A 167 -36.84 21.07 16.82
CA LEU A 167 -37.19 19.98 15.91
C LEU A 167 -36.38 20.02 14.61
N SER A 168 -36.03 21.21 14.10
CA SER A 168 -35.19 21.36 12.91
C SER A 168 -33.76 20.91 13.17
N GLU A 169 -33.21 21.26 14.34
CA GLU A 169 -31.86 20.87 14.78
C GLU A 169 -31.79 19.35 15.01
N SER A 170 -32.78 18.78 15.69
CA SER A 170 -32.90 17.33 15.90
C SER A 170 -32.97 16.57 14.58
N ARG A 171 -33.75 17.05 13.60
CA ARG A 171 -33.80 16.46 12.24
C ARG A 171 -32.47 16.56 11.52
N GLN A 172 -31.75 17.67 11.66
CA GLN A 172 -30.44 17.85 11.06
C GLN A 172 -29.42 16.87 11.65
N LEU A 173 -29.41 16.72 12.98
CA LEU A 173 -28.55 15.78 13.69
C LEU A 173 -28.87 14.32 13.32
N MET A 174 -30.15 13.97 13.22
CA MET A 174 -30.59 12.65 12.75
C MET A 174 -30.13 12.39 11.31
N ARG A 175 -30.27 13.36 10.40
CA ARG A 175 -29.77 13.25 9.02
C ARG A 175 -28.26 13.10 8.96
N GLN A 176 -27.52 13.87 9.76
CA GLN A 176 -26.06 13.77 9.83
C GLN A 176 -25.61 12.40 10.35
N THR A 177 -26.34 11.84 11.33
CA THR A 177 -26.07 10.50 11.90
C THR A 177 -26.42 9.38 10.92
N ALA A 178 -27.51 9.51 10.16
CA ALA A 178 -27.88 8.57 9.10
C ALA A 178 -26.94 8.65 7.88
N MET A 179 -26.38 9.82 7.58
CA MET A 179 -25.42 10.01 6.49
C MET A 179 -23.98 9.61 6.87
N SER A 180 -23.64 9.58 8.16
CA SER A 180 -22.30 9.21 8.64
C SER A 180 -22.10 7.70 8.78
N SER A 181 -23.19 6.91 8.79
CA SER A 181 -23.13 5.45 8.79
C SER A 181 -22.94 4.95 7.34
N PRO A 182 -21.77 4.38 6.98
CA PRO A 182 -21.53 3.94 5.62
C PRO A 182 -22.45 2.76 5.27
N THR A 183 -23.21 2.90 4.19
CA THR A 183 -24.07 1.82 3.68
C THR A 183 -23.22 0.66 3.17
N LEU A 184 -23.78 -0.57 3.19
CA LEU A 184 -23.11 -1.77 2.69
C LEU A 184 -22.64 -1.59 1.24
N LYS A 185 -23.45 -0.92 0.42
CA LYS A 185 -23.12 -0.57 -0.97
C LYS A 185 -21.87 0.30 -1.07
N LYS A 186 -21.73 1.31 -0.21
CA LYS A 186 -20.54 2.18 -0.19
C LYS A 186 -19.30 1.40 0.24
N LEU A 187 -19.42 0.54 1.26
CA LEU A 187 -18.33 -0.32 1.73
C LEU A 187 -17.89 -1.34 0.67
N PHE A 188 -18.82 -1.87 -0.14
CA PHE A 188 -18.49 -2.72 -1.28
C PHE A 188 -17.75 -1.96 -2.38
N GLN A 189 -18.18 -0.75 -2.72
CA GLN A 189 -17.48 0.08 -3.71
C GLN A 189 -16.04 0.42 -3.27
N GLU A 190 -15.86 0.75 -1.98
CA GLU A 190 -14.53 1.00 -1.41
C GLU A 190 -13.65 -0.26 -1.45
N HIS A 191 -14.19 -1.40 -1.06
CA HIS A 191 -13.49 -2.68 -1.10
C HIS A 191 -13.14 -3.09 -2.54
N GLU A 192 -14.07 -2.94 -3.49
CA GLU A 192 -13.83 -3.24 -4.90
C GLU A 192 -12.72 -2.37 -5.48
N LYS A 193 -12.74 -1.07 -5.18
CA LYS A 193 -11.68 -0.14 -5.59
C LYS A 193 -10.32 -0.57 -5.04
N GLU A 194 -10.26 -0.96 -3.77
CA GLU A 194 -9.05 -1.49 -3.13
C GLU A 194 -8.53 -2.74 -3.85
N VAL A 195 -9.40 -3.72 -4.13
CA VAL A 195 -9.04 -4.98 -4.81
C VAL A 195 -8.51 -4.73 -6.23
N ARG A 196 -9.19 -3.87 -7.00
CA ARG A 196 -8.75 -3.52 -8.36
C ARG A 196 -7.37 -2.85 -8.37
N GLN A 197 -7.09 -1.99 -7.40
CA GLN A 197 -5.77 -1.37 -7.26
C GLN A 197 -4.68 -2.38 -6.88
N ARG A 198 -5.00 -3.34 -5.99
CA ARG A 198 -4.10 -4.45 -5.63
C ARG A 198 -3.81 -5.34 -6.84
N LEU A 199 -4.82 -5.63 -7.67
CA LEU A 199 -4.66 -6.39 -8.91
C LEU A 199 -3.76 -5.66 -9.92
N GLN A 200 -3.91 -4.34 -10.08
CA GLN A 200 -3.03 -3.55 -10.96
C GLN A 200 -1.57 -3.60 -10.50
N LEU A 201 -1.35 -3.47 -9.19
CA LEU A 201 -0.03 -3.59 -8.58
C LEU A 201 0.57 -4.99 -8.79
N GLU A 202 -0.20 -6.05 -8.51
CA GLU A 202 0.22 -7.44 -8.73
C GLU A 202 0.56 -7.68 -10.20
N LYS A 203 -0.26 -7.20 -11.15
CA LYS A 203 0.01 -7.29 -12.59
C LYS A 203 1.35 -6.66 -12.97
N ARG A 204 1.65 -5.47 -12.45
CA ARG A 204 2.95 -4.79 -12.69
C ARG A 204 4.11 -5.64 -12.17
N LEU A 205 4.00 -6.15 -10.95
CA LEU A 205 5.04 -6.99 -10.34
C LEU A 205 5.21 -8.32 -11.07
N MET A 206 4.11 -8.93 -11.53
CA MET A 206 4.14 -10.14 -12.33
C MET A 206 4.82 -9.91 -13.68
N LEU A 207 4.62 -8.75 -14.31
CA LEU A 207 5.30 -8.43 -15.56
C LEU A 207 6.82 -8.30 -15.38
N VAL A 208 7.27 -7.67 -14.28
CA VAL A 208 8.70 -7.63 -13.92
C VAL A 208 9.24 -9.04 -13.68
N ALA A 209 8.52 -9.84 -12.88
CA ALA A 209 8.92 -11.22 -12.61
C ALA A 209 8.95 -12.08 -13.89
N TYR A 210 8.05 -11.84 -14.84
CA TYR A 210 8.07 -12.52 -16.14
C TYR A 210 9.30 -12.14 -16.96
N ASN A 211 9.69 -10.87 -16.99
CA ASN A 211 10.91 -10.45 -17.70
C ASN A 211 12.17 -11.06 -17.06
N ASP A 212 12.20 -11.13 -15.73
CA ASP A 212 13.33 -11.70 -14.97
C ASP A 212 13.28 -13.23 -14.85
N ARG A 213 12.33 -13.91 -15.51
CA ARG A 213 12.10 -15.37 -15.34
C ARG A 213 13.30 -16.24 -15.77
N ALA A 214 14.10 -15.73 -16.72
CA ALA A 214 15.29 -16.40 -17.24
C ALA A 214 16.55 -16.08 -16.42
N VAL A 215 16.51 -15.07 -15.55
CA VAL A 215 17.64 -14.60 -14.77
C VAL A 215 17.52 -15.15 -13.36
N HIS A 216 18.45 -16.02 -12.99
CA HIS A 216 18.59 -16.48 -11.61
C HIS A 216 19.79 -15.85 -10.93
N LYS A 217 19.54 -15.20 -9.80
CA LYS A 217 20.58 -14.68 -8.93
C LYS A 217 20.96 -15.76 -7.93
N TYR A 218 22.22 -16.19 -8.02
CA TYR A 218 22.81 -17.16 -7.12
C TYR A 218 23.89 -16.48 -6.29
N ALA A 219 23.99 -16.89 -5.04
CA ALA A 219 25.20 -16.67 -4.25
C ALA A 219 25.95 -18.00 -4.22
N GLU A 220 27.22 -17.92 -4.60
CA GLU A 220 28.13 -19.07 -4.61
C GLU A 220 29.19 -18.87 -3.55
N ARG A 221 29.52 -19.94 -2.83
CA ARG A 221 30.68 -19.99 -1.94
C ARG A 221 31.48 -21.26 -2.20
N ALA A 222 32.78 -21.16 -2.03
CA ALA A 222 33.68 -22.30 -2.05
C ALA A 222 33.91 -22.81 -0.62
N SER A 223 34.04 -24.13 -0.46
CA SER A 223 34.51 -24.72 0.79
C SER A 223 36.01 -24.48 1.00
N THR A 224 36.52 -24.86 2.16
CA THR A 224 37.96 -25.09 2.31
C THR A 224 38.41 -26.28 1.44
N LEU A 225 39.67 -26.28 1.04
CA LEU A 225 40.28 -27.31 0.21
C LEU A 225 40.99 -28.32 1.12
N PHE A 226 40.76 -29.62 0.91
CA PHE A 226 41.33 -30.69 1.71
C PHE A 226 42.29 -31.53 0.86
N GLY A 227 43.48 -31.84 1.39
CA GLY A 227 44.55 -32.54 0.67
C GLY A 227 45.79 -31.67 0.46
N THR A 228 46.58 -31.94 -0.58
CA THR A 228 47.78 -31.17 -0.92
C THR A 228 47.58 -30.31 -2.16
N THR A 229 48.42 -29.27 -2.29
CA THR A 229 48.49 -28.39 -3.47
C THR A 229 49.36 -28.99 -4.58
N ALA A 230 49.67 -30.28 -4.53
CA ALA A 230 50.47 -30.96 -5.54
C ALA A 230 49.65 -31.21 -6.82
N GLY A 231 50.23 -30.97 -8.00
CA GLY A 231 49.58 -31.16 -9.29
C GLY A 231 49.03 -29.86 -9.89
N ARG A 232 48.21 -29.97 -10.93
CA ARG A 232 47.58 -28.83 -11.62
C ARG A 232 46.27 -28.46 -10.92
N PRO A 233 46.03 -27.17 -10.62
CA PRO A 233 44.74 -26.74 -10.09
C PRO A 233 43.66 -26.91 -11.16
N PHE A 234 42.48 -27.36 -10.73
CA PHE A 234 41.28 -27.37 -11.55
C PHE A 234 40.15 -26.62 -10.84
N THR A 235 39.39 -25.88 -11.62
CA THR A 235 38.27 -25.05 -11.15
C THR A 235 36.96 -25.64 -11.61
N HIS A 236 35.89 -25.40 -10.85
CA HIS A 236 34.56 -25.79 -11.26
C HIS A 236 34.14 -25.05 -12.56
N ASP A 237 33.47 -25.77 -13.46
CA ASP A 237 32.87 -25.17 -14.65
C ASP A 237 31.66 -24.31 -14.29
N LYS A 238 31.43 -23.24 -15.06
CA LYS A 238 30.28 -22.35 -14.85
C LYS A 238 28.98 -23.10 -15.11
N VAL A 239 28.28 -23.46 -14.04
CA VAL A 239 27.04 -24.23 -14.11
C VAL A 239 25.92 -23.35 -14.69
N PRO A 240 25.18 -23.81 -15.73
CA PRO A 240 24.09 -23.05 -16.33
C PRO A 240 23.01 -22.69 -15.29
N PRO A 241 22.24 -21.62 -15.52
CA PRO A 241 21.09 -21.29 -14.67
C PRO A 241 20.15 -22.49 -14.54
N PHE A 242 19.65 -22.73 -13.32
CA PHE A 242 18.75 -23.86 -12.99
C PHE A 242 19.38 -25.25 -13.16
N GLY A 243 20.69 -25.31 -13.40
CA GLY A 243 21.46 -26.54 -13.44
C GLY A 243 21.78 -27.02 -12.03
N SER A 244 21.58 -28.32 -11.81
CA SER A 244 22.02 -29.01 -10.60
C SER A 244 22.69 -30.33 -10.97
N ILE A 245 23.58 -30.81 -10.12
CA ILE A 245 24.24 -32.11 -10.33
C ILE A 245 23.17 -33.21 -10.37
N SER A 246 23.15 -33.98 -11.46
CA SER A 246 22.36 -35.20 -11.59
C SER A 246 23.18 -36.44 -11.30
N ASP A 247 24.46 -36.44 -11.68
CA ASP A 247 25.33 -37.59 -11.55
C ASP A 247 26.74 -37.14 -11.15
N VAL A 248 27.39 -37.90 -10.29
CA VAL A 248 28.82 -37.75 -9.98
C VAL A 248 29.52 -39.04 -10.38
N ALA A 249 30.50 -38.94 -11.28
CA ALA A 249 31.34 -40.06 -11.67
C ALA A 249 32.68 -39.97 -10.96
N VAL A 250 33.08 -41.06 -10.31
CA VAL A 250 34.37 -41.17 -9.62
C VAL A 250 35.15 -42.32 -10.23
N ILE A 251 36.41 -42.07 -10.55
CA ILE A 251 37.37 -43.11 -10.94
C ILE A 251 38.21 -43.40 -9.70
N CYS A 252 38.19 -44.65 -9.24
CA CYS A 252 38.89 -45.01 -8.02
C CYS A 252 39.43 -46.44 -8.05
N GLY A 253 40.61 -46.62 -7.46
CA GLY A 253 41.18 -47.89 -7.05
C GLY A 253 41.52 -47.86 -5.56
N LYS A 254 42.81 -47.75 -5.23
CA LYS A 254 43.27 -47.61 -3.83
C LYS A 254 43.12 -46.19 -3.27
N LYS A 255 42.96 -45.21 -4.16
CA LYS A 255 42.72 -43.80 -3.89
C LYS A 255 41.74 -43.27 -4.94
N VAL A 256 41.32 -42.02 -4.80
CA VAL A 256 40.48 -41.35 -5.78
C VAL A 256 41.37 -40.84 -6.91
N ASP A 257 41.24 -41.50 -8.05
CA ASP A 257 42.09 -41.29 -9.21
C ASP A 257 41.53 -40.17 -10.10
N GLY A 258 40.21 -40.06 -10.21
CA GLY A 258 39.55 -38.97 -10.94
C GLY A 258 38.10 -38.69 -10.55
N ILE A 259 37.60 -37.52 -10.91
CA ILE A 259 36.21 -37.08 -10.63
C ILE A 259 35.64 -36.27 -11.81
N SER A 260 34.37 -36.52 -12.14
CA SER A 260 33.57 -35.69 -13.04
C SER A 260 32.12 -35.62 -12.57
N GLN A 261 31.37 -34.67 -13.11
CA GLN A 261 29.97 -34.46 -12.75
C GLN A 261 29.11 -34.21 -13.99
N VAL A 262 27.84 -34.60 -13.92
CA VAL A 262 26.83 -34.25 -14.93
C VAL A 262 25.86 -33.27 -14.30
N VAL A 263 25.66 -32.13 -14.97
CA VAL A 263 24.69 -31.12 -14.57
C VAL A 263 23.47 -31.25 -15.47
N LYS A 264 22.29 -31.32 -14.86
CA LYS A 264 21.01 -31.32 -15.58
C LYS A 264 20.24 -30.04 -15.34
N THR A 265 19.72 -29.46 -16.42
CA THR A 265 18.85 -28.27 -16.39
C THR A 265 17.37 -28.68 -16.50
N HIS A 266 16.45 -27.79 -16.11
CA HIS A 266 14.99 -28.01 -16.21
C HIS A 266 14.48 -28.28 -17.64
N GLY A 267 15.28 -27.99 -18.68
CA GLY A 267 14.98 -28.24 -20.09
C GLY A 267 15.54 -29.54 -20.66
N HIS A 268 15.93 -30.50 -19.81
CA HIS A 268 16.48 -31.81 -20.21
C HIS A 268 17.83 -31.80 -20.95
N VAL A 269 18.50 -30.64 -21.08
CA VAL A 269 19.88 -30.59 -21.57
C VAL A 269 20.81 -30.96 -20.41
N SER A 270 21.46 -32.11 -20.54
CA SER A 270 22.56 -32.56 -19.67
C SER A 270 23.89 -32.05 -20.23
N SER A 271 24.68 -31.40 -19.37
CA SER A 271 26.07 -31.05 -19.67
C SER A 271 26.96 -31.94 -18.83
N GLU A 272 27.77 -32.77 -19.49
CA GLU A 272 28.83 -33.52 -18.83
C GLU A 272 30.02 -32.57 -18.57
N GLY A 273 30.46 -32.52 -17.32
CA GLY A 273 31.61 -31.73 -16.89
C GLY A 273 32.93 -32.44 -17.20
N ILE A 274 34.02 -31.68 -17.19
CA ILE A 274 35.35 -32.19 -17.48
C ILE A 274 35.76 -33.23 -16.42
N LEU A 275 36.41 -34.31 -16.87
CA LEU A 275 37.02 -35.30 -15.98
C LEU A 275 38.38 -34.78 -15.50
N HIS A 276 38.52 -34.65 -14.18
CA HIS A 276 39.77 -34.25 -13.55
C HIS A 276 40.47 -35.46 -12.94
N GLY A 277 41.80 -35.51 -13.01
CA GLY A 277 42.63 -36.63 -12.55
C GLY A 277 42.89 -37.68 -13.63
N ASN A 278 43.22 -38.89 -13.19
CA ASN A 278 43.53 -40.01 -14.06
C ASN A 278 42.23 -40.58 -14.69
N PRO A 279 42.12 -40.62 -16.04
CA PRO A 279 40.94 -41.15 -16.72
C PRO A 279 40.91 -42.68 -16.79
N PHE A 280 42.00 -43.36 -16.43
CA PHE A 280 42.14 -44.80 -16.53
C PHE A 280 41.87 -45.45 -15.16
N GLY A 281 40.86 -46.33 -15.10
CA GLY A 281 40.51 -47.05 -13.88
C GLY A 281 39.04 -47.48 -13.84
N ASN A 282 38.59 -47.96 -12.68
CA ASN A 282 37.19 -48.33 -12.48
C ASN A 282 36.35 -47.07 -12.29
N ARG A 283 35.51 -46.76 -13.28
CA ARG A 283 34.55 -45.65 -13.24
C ARG A 283 33.26 -46.08 -12.57
N GLU A 284 32.88 -45.38 -11.52
CA GLU A 284 31.63 -45.61 -10.80
C GLU A 284 30.79 -44.34 -10.78
N VAL A 285 29.47 -44.48 -10.89
CA VAL A 285 28.54 -43.34 -11.01
C VAL A 285 27.54 -43.35 -9.86
N PHE A 286 27.38 -42.20 -9.22
CA PHE A 286 26.35 -41.93 -8.23
C PHE A 286 25.29 -40.99 -8.81
N SER A 287 24.12 -41.55 -9.14
CA SER A 287 22.99 -40.80 -9.69
C SER A 287 22.05 -40.28 -8.60
N LEU A 288 21.57 -39.05 -8.77
CA LEU A 288 20.59 -38.38 -7.92
C LEU A 288 19.16 -38.57 -8.46
N ALA A 289 18.21 -38.84 -7.56
CA ALA A 289 16.79 -38.97 -7.87
C ALA A 289 16.16 -37.61 -8.20
N LYS A 290 14.97 -37.63 -8.83
CA LYS A 290 14.26 -36.39 -9.20
C LYS A 290 13.94 -35.54 -7.96
N GLY A 291 14.54 -34.34 -7.90
CA GLY A 291 14.36 -33.39 -6.80
C GLY A 291 15.32 -33.59 -5.62
N GLU A 292 16.17 -34.62 -5.67
CA GLU A 292 17.25 -34.84 -4.72
C GLU A 292 18.46 -33.98 -5.07
N LYS A 293 19.09 -33.37 -4.06
CA LYS A 293 20.24 -32.46 -4.24
C LYS A 293 21.46 -33.00 -3.50
N LEU A 294 22.66 -32.75 -4.04
CA LEU A 294 23.92 -33.05 -3.36
C LEU A 294 24.17 -31.98 -2.28
N VAL A 295 24.40 -32.40 -1.03
CA VAL A 295 24.51 -31.48 0.11
C VAL A 295 25.70 -31.77 1.02
N THR A 296 26.24 -32.98 0.99
CA THR A 296 27.41 -33.36 1.79
C THR A 296 28.45 -34.11 0.98
N VAL A 297 29.72 -33.87 1.31
CA VAL A 297 30.88 -34.63 0.84
C VAL A 297 31.73 -35.01 2.03
N GLU A 298 31.94 -36.30 2.22
CA GLU A 298 32.84 -36.87 3.22
C GLU A 298 34.06 -37.48 2.52
N GLY A 299 35.22 -37.42 3.15
CA GLY A 299 36.41 -38.03 2.60
C GLY A 299 37.55 -38.25 3.59
N PHE A 300 38.61 -38.88 3.09
CA PHE A 300 39.88 -39.05 3.79
C PHE A 300 41.01 -38.47 2.95
N ALA A 301 41.72 -37.48 3.50
CA ALA A 301 42.75 -36.73 2.79
C ALA A 301 44.11 -36.79 3.51
N SER A 302 45.18 -36.94 2.75
CA SER A 302 46.57 -36.70 3.18
C SER A 302 47.32 -36.11 2.00
N HIS A 303 48.28 -36.85 1.43
CA HIS A 303 48.99 -36.46 0.19
C HIS A 303 48.08 -36.51 -1.05
N SER A 304 47.08 -37.39 -1.03
CA SER A 304 45.99 -37.47 -2.01
C SER A 304 44.66 -37.72 -1.30
N ILE A 305 43.57 -37.70 -2.07
CA ILE A 305 42.25 -38.12 -1.60
C ILE A 305 42.15 -39.65 -1.69
N TYR A 306 42.03 -40.32 -0.55
CA TYR A 306 42.00 -41.80 -0.48
C TYR A 306 40.59 -42.37 -0.55
N GLY A 307 39.63 -41.68 0.08
CA GLY A 307 38.24 -42.10 0.15
C GLY A 307 37.29 -40.92 -0.03
N LEU A 308 36.19 -41.11 -0.75
CA LEU A 308 35.10 -40.13 -0.90
C LEU A 308 33.73 -40.78 -0.74
N ARG A 309 32.79 -40.01 -0.20
CA ARG A 309 31.37 -40.36 -0.12
C ARG A 309 30.51 -39.12 -0.26
N PHE A 310 29.39 -39.26 -0.95
CA PHE A 310 28.45 -38.18 -1.23
C PHE A 310 27.16 -38.39 -0.46
N GLY A 311 26.60 -37.34 0.13
CA GLY A 311 25.29 -37.39 0.78
C GLY A 311 24.32 -36.35 0.22
N THR A 312 23.04 -36.70 0.26
CA THR A 312 21.98 -35.99 -0.44
C THR A 312 20.95 -35.37 0.51
N SER A 313 20.14 -34.45 -0.02
CA SER A 313 19.09 -33.74 0.71
C SER A 313 17.99 -34.63 1.29
N THR A 314 17.90 -35.90 0.87
CA THR A 314 16.96 -36.90 1.38
C THR A 314 17.58 -37.79 2.47
N GLY A 315 18.85 -37.57 2.83
CA GLY A 315 19.60 -38.37 3.79
C GLY A 315 20.23 -39.63 3.18
N ARG A 316 20.20 -39.80 1.85
CA ARG A 316 20.85 -40.93 1.17
C ARG A 316 22.34 -40.65 1.00
N TYR A 317 23.16 -41.66 1.24
CA TYR A 317 24.60 -41.61 1.00
C TYR A 317 25.01 -42.59 -0.11
N SER A 318 26.02 -42.20 -0.88
CA SER A 318 26.71 -43.13 -1.78
C SER A 318 27.49 -44.17 -0.97
N LYS A 319 27.99 -45.21 -1.64
CA LYS A 319 29.08 -46.01 -1.09
C LYS A 319 30.37 -45.19 -0.99
N TRP A 320 31.35 -45.71 -0.26
CA TRP A 320 32.70 -45.16 -0.25
C TRP A 320 33.40 -45.50 -1.57
N PHE A 321 33.95 -44.48 -2.22
CA PHE A 321 34.83 -44.58 -3.38
C PHE A 321 36.28 -44.51 -2.90
N GLY A 322 37.08 -45.54 -3.15
CA GLY A 322 38.45 -45.66 -2.61
C GLY A 322 38.53 -46.26 -1.19
N HIS A 323 39.65 -46.06 -0.49
CA HIS A 323 39.91 -46.63 0.84
C HIS A 323 39.80 -45.61 1.98
N CYS A 324 39.36 -46.09 3.15
CA CYS A 324 39.11 -45.29 4.35
C CYS A 324 40.27 -45.37 5.38
N GLU A 325 41.30 -46.16 5.09
CA GLU A 325 42.33 -46.55 6.07
C GLU A 325 43.45 -45.51 6.22
N LYS A 326 43.57 -44.56 5.29
CA LYS A 326 44.66 -43.59 5.24
C LYS A 326 44.16 -42.15 5.10
N GLY A 327 44.76 -41.26 5.88
CA GLY A 327 44.50 -39.82 5.87
C GLY A 327 43.55 -39.34 6.95
N SER A 328 43.45 -38.02 7.09
CA SER A 328 42.55 -37.37 8.03
C SER A 328 41.14 -37.31 7.43
N ARG A 329 40.14 -37.69 8.23
CA ARG A 329 38.74 -37.55 7.84
C ARG A 329 38.39 -36.07 7.69
N PHE A 330 37.72 -35.72 6.60
CA PHE A 330 37.12 -34.41 6.40
C PHE A 330 35.67 -34.55 5.98
N GLU A 331 34.90 -33.50 6.24
CA GLU A 331 33.48 -33.48 5.95
C GLU A 331 33.05 -32.05 5.61
N ILE A 332 32.30 -31.94 4.52
CA ILE A 332 31.84 -30.68 3.98
C ILE A 332 30.31 -30.73 3.91
N HIS A 333 29.67 -29.76 4.57
CA HIS A 333 28.22 -29.61 4.62
C HIS A 333 27.77 -28.32 3.95
N SER A 334 26.74 -28.42 3.10
CA SER A 334 26.01 -27.24 2.64
C SER A 334 24.94 -26.82 3.65
N ASP A 335 24.59 -25.53 3.63
CA ASP A 335 23.52 -24.98 4.46
C ASP A 335 22.14 -25.25 3.84
N TYR A 336 21.87 -26.50 3.44
CA TYR A 336 20.67 -26.85 2.70
C TYR A 336 19.38 -26.62 3.49
N PHE A 337 19.37 -26.92 4.79
CA PHE A 337 18.18 -26.78 5.62
C PHE A 337 17.78 -25.31 5.84
N THR A 338 18.76 -24.43 6.01
CA THR A 338 18.55 -23.01 6.27
C THR A 338 18.37 -22.24 4.96
N ASN A 339 19.31 -22.37 4.02
CA ASN A 339 19.42 -21.54 2.83
C ASN A 339 19.06 -22.27 1.53
N ARG A 340 18.73 -23.56 1.58
CA ARG A 340 18.54 -24.42 0.39
C ARG A 340 19.78 -24.43 -0.50
N GLU A 341 20.94 -24.32 0.13
CA GLU A 341 22.23 -24.37 -0.53
C GLU A 341 22.58 -25.79 -0.98
N GLU A 342 22.85 -25.97 -2.27
CA GLU A 342 23.24 -27.25 -2.87
C GLU A 342 24.68 -27.20 -3.37
N ILE A 343 25.33 -28.36 -3.43
CA ILE A 343 26.64 -28.52 -4.05
C ILE A 343 26.45 -28.61 -5.57
N ILE A 344 27.19 -27.78 -6.30
CA ILE A 344 27.07 -27.63 -7.76
C ILE A 344 28.34 -27.95 -8.53
N GLY A 345 29.47 -28.06 -7.85
CA GLY A 345 30.78 -28.16 -8.48
C GLY A 345 31.86 -28.65 -7.53
N PHE A 346 32.94 -29.13 -8.11
CA PHE A 346 34.18 -29.51 -7.42
C PHE A 346 35.34 -28.63 -7.92
N PHE A 347 36.30 -28.35 -7.05
CA PHE A 347 37.56 -27.68 -7.41
C PHE A 347 38.70 -28.28 -6.57
N GLY A 348 39.93 -28.18 -7.04
CA GLY A 348 41.03 -28.89 -6.36
C GLY A 348 42.34 -28.89 -7.12
N HIS A 349 43.25 -29.79 -6.74
CA HIS A 349 44.46 -30.09 -7.50
C HIS A 349 44.46 -31.56 -7.93
N ALA A 350 44.82 -31.80 -9.18
CA ALA A 350 44.92 -33.13 -9.76
C ALA A 350 46.19 -33.26 -10.59
N ASP A 351 46.76 -34.45 -10.60
CA ASP A 351 47.83 -34.82 -11.54
C ASP A 351 47.35 -35.96 -12.46
N SER A 352 48.25 -36.49 -13.28
CA SER A 352 47.94 -37.60 -14.18
C SER A 352 47.66 -38.92 -13.46
N ALA A 353 47.85 -39.00 -12.14
CA ALA A 353 47.72 -40.21 -11.34
C ALA A 353 46.57 -40.17 -10.33
N SER A 354 46.23 -39.01 -9.75
CA SER A 354 45.15 -38.88 -8.76
C SER A 354 44.64 -37.45 -8.51
N ILE A 355 43.53 -37.39 -7.76
CA ILE A 355 43.06 -36.17 -7.10
C ILE A 355 43.86 -35.96 -5.80
N ASN A 356 44.64 -34.89 -5.76
CA ASN A 356 45.51 -34.57 -4.62
C ASN A 356 44.83 -33.68 -3.58
N SER A 357 43.87 -32.87 -4.02
CA SER A 357 42.99 -32.12 -3.12
C SER A 357 41.61 -31.87 -3.73
N LEU A 358 40.62 -31.70 -2.85
CA LEU A 358 39.23 -31.49 -3.22
C LEU A 358 38.57 -30.45 -2.31
N GLY A 359 37.82 -29.55 -2.94
CA GLY A 359 36.83 -28.67 -2.34
C GLY A 359 35.56 -28.69 -3.21
N VAL A 360 34.49 -28.09 -2.68
CA VAL A 360 33.20 -28.01 -3.36
C VAL A 360 32.73 -26.58 -3.49
N VAL A 361 31.99 -26.31 -4.55
CA VAL A 361 31.28 -25.05 -4.75
C VAL A 361 29.82 -25.28 -4.40
N MET A 362 29.32 -24.43 -3.53
CA MET A 362 27.96 -24.45 -3.03
C MET A 362 27.21 -23.24 -3.55
N ARG A 363 25.94 -23.43 -3.89
CA ARG A 363 25.09 -22.42 -4.51
C ARG A 363 23.74 -22.38 -3.82
N HIS A 364 23.25 -21.18 -3.51
CA HIS A 364 21.86 -20.97 -3.12
C HIS A 364 21.23 -19.82 -3.89
N THR A 365 19.90 -19.88 -4.05
CA THR A 365 19.12 -18.84 -4.74
C THR A 365 18.87 -17.67 -3.78
N THR A 366 19.32 -16.46 -4.15
CA THR A 366 19.18 -15.27 -3.31
C THR A 366 17.80 -14.62 -3.44
N ILE A 367 17.25 -14.59 -4.65
CA ILE A 367 15.91 -14.05 -4.93
C ILE A 367 15.10 -15.10 -5.68
N LYS A 368 13.99 -15.54 -5.08
CA LYS A 368 13.06 -16.49 -5.71
C LYS A 368 12.09 -15.76 -6.61
N ASN A 369 12.19 -16.00 -7.91
CA ASN A 369 11.20 -15.55 -8.87
C ASN A 369 10.03 -16.54 -8.88
N PRO A 370 8.76 -16.12 -8.69
CA PRO A 370 7.62 -17.03 -8.77
C PRO A 370 7.46 -17.69 -10.14
N PHE A 371 8.03 -17.09 -11.20
CA PHE A 371 8.00 -17.60 -12.56
C PHE A 371 9.25 -18.37 -12.98
N GLU A 372 10.12 -18.68 -12.02
CA GLU A 372 11.33 -19.48 -12.21
C GLU A 372 11.10 -20.73 -13.08
N GLY A 373 11.85 -20.83 -14.18
CA GLY A 373 11.83 -21.97 -15.09
C GLY A 373 10.59 -22.10 -15.99
N MET A 374 9.62 -21.17 -15.91
CA MET A 374 8.44 -21.14 -16.79
C MET A 374 8.70 -20.22 -17.98
N TRP A 375 8.17 -20.58 -19.16
CA TRP A 375 8.33 -19.80 -20.40
C TRP A 375 9.81 -19.50 -20.77
N VAL A 376 10.72 -20.44 -20.47
CA VAL A 376 12.18 -20.34 -20.76
C VAL A 376 12.54 -21.05 -22.08
N GLN A 377 11.57 -21.68 -22.74
CA GLN A 377 11.79 -22.36 -24.02
C GLN A 377 12.28 -21.33 -25.04
N LYS A 378 13.53 -21.48 -25.51
CA LYS A 378 13.93 -20.92 -26.80
C LYS A 378 13.20 -21.74 -27.87
N ASP A 379 12.58 -21.04 -28.80
CA ASP A 379 11.95 -21.51 -30.03
C ASP A 379 12.93 -22.39 -30.87
N HIS A 380 13.26 -23.60 -30.39
CA HIS A 380 14.14 -24.55 -31.10
C HIS A 380 13.35 -25.49 -32.01
N HIS A 381 12.02 -25.54 -31.90
CA HIS A 381 11.16 -26.29 -32.83
C HIS A 381 10.57 -25.47 -33.97
N THR A 382 10.80 -24.15 -34.00
CA THR A 382 10.27 -23.26 -35.04
C THR A 382 11.26 -22.94 -36.15
N GLN A 383 12.52 -23.39 -36.07
CA GLN A 383 13.46 -23.26 -37.19
C GLN A 383 13.14 -24.21 -38.36
N ASN A 384 12.36 -25.28 -38.17
CA ASN A 384 11.95 -26.17 -39.26
C ASN A 384 10.58 -25.81 -39.89
N ILE A 385 9.92 -24.75 -39.42
CA ILE A 385 8.69 -24.20 -40.03
C ILE A 385 8.93 -22.72 -40.37
N LEU A 386 10.11 -22.42 -40.90
CA LEU A 386 10.39 -21.15 -41.54
C LEU A 386 9.79 -21.18 -42.95
N HIS A 387 8.52 -20.79 -43.09
CA HIS A 387 8.07 -20.07 -44.30
C HIS A 387 6.78 -19.26 -44.17
N HIS A 388 6.02 -19.31 -43.07
CA HIS A 388 4.83 -18.46 -42.89
C HIS A 388 4.68 -17.92 -41.45
N ARG A 389 5.60 -17.05 -41.00
CA ARG A 389 5.32 -16.20 -39.83
C ARG A 389 5.20 -14.75 -40.29
N SER A 390 4.02 -14.17 -40.10
CA SER A 390 3.77 -12.74 -40.22
C SER A 390 4.48 -11.99 -39.09
N PRO A 391 4.98 -10.76 -39.32
CA PRO A 391 5.71 -9.98 -38.32
C PRO A 391 4.88 -9.53 -37.09
N ASP A 392 3.56 -9.79 -37.06
CA ASP A 392 2.62 -9.37 -36.01
C ASP A 392 2.27 -10.46 -34.97
N GLU A 393 2.81 -11.69 -35.09
CA GLU A 393 2.48 -12.76 -34.14
C GLU A 393 3.30 -12.70 -32.84
N LEU A 394 2.59 -12.48 -31.72
CA LEU A 394 3.13 -12.57 -30.36
C LEU A 394 3.82 -13.92 -30.14
N SER A 395 4.99 -13.91 -29.48
CA SER A 395 5.65 -15.14 -29.02
C SER A 395 4.67 -16.00 -28.21
N GLN A 396 4.72 -17.32 -28.38
CA GLN A 396 3.88 -18.26 -27.63
C GLN A 396 3.96 -18.00 -26.12
N CYS A 397 5.15 -17.68 -25.61
CA CYS A 397 5.38 -17.35 -24.21
C CYS A 397 4.60 -16.09 -23.77
N ASP A 398 4.62 -15.04 -24.59
CA ASP A 398 3.95 -13.77 -24.28
C ASP A 398 2.43 -13.91 -24.36
N ARG A 399 1.91 -14.68 -25.32
CA ARG A 399 0.48 -15.00 -25.43
C ARG A 399 0.00 -15.79 -24.20
N GLN A 400 0.73 -16.84 -23.81
CA GLN A 400 0.42 -17.61 -22.61
C GLN A 400 0.48 -16.73 -21.35
N PHE A 401 1.47 -15.87 -21.23
CA PHE A 401 1.56 -14.95 -20.10
C PHE A 401 0.39 -13.94 -20.06
N ALA A 402 -0.07 -13.44 -21.21
CA ALA A 402 -1.27 -12.61 -21.27
C ALA A 402 -2.52 -13.34 -20.75
N TYR A 403 -2.71 -14.61 -21.12
CA TYR A 403 -3.76 -15.45 -20.58
C TYR A 403 -3.61 -15.70 -19.07
N PHE A 404 -2.38 -15.88 -18.59
CA PHE A 404 -2.10 -16.04 -17.17
C PHE A 404 -2.60 -14.85 -16.35
N ILE A 405 -2.30 -13.62 -16.79
CA ILE A 405 -2.77 -12.39 -16.13
C ILE A 405 -4.31 -12.30 -16.14
N GLN A 406 -4.96 -12.71 -17.22
CA GLN A 406 -6.43 -12.74 -17.31
C GLN A 406 -7.03 -13.75 -16.33
N VAL A 407 -6.53 -14.99 -16.31
CA VAL A 407 -6.99 -16.05 -15.40
C VAL A 407 -6.84 -15.59 -13.95
N ARG A 408 -5.70 -14.97 -13.62
CA ARG A 408 -5.44 -14.44 -12.28
C ARG A 408 -6.43 -13.33 -11.89
N ALA A 409 -6.72 -12.39 -12.79
CA ALA A 409 -7.69 -11.34 -12.53
C ALA A 409 -9.10 -11.91 -12.29
N CYS A 410 -9.52 -12.88 -13.10
CA CYS A 410 -10.80 -13.57 -12.93
C CYS A 410 -10.89 -14.32 -11.60
N GLU A 411 -9.83 -15.03 -11.19
CA GLU A 411 -9.78 -15.74 -9.89
C GLU A 411 -10.06 -14.76 -8.73
N VAL A 412 -9.33 -13.63 -8.69
CA VAL A 412 -9.44 -12.66 -7.60
C VAL A 412 -10.82 -11.97 -7.58
N LEU A 413 -11.34 -11.57 -8.74
CA LEU A 413 -12.66 -10.94 -8.83
C LEU A 413 -13.78 -11.89 -8.40
N LEU A 414 -13.70 -13.17 -8.81
CA LEU A 414 -14.67 -14.18 -8.41
C LEU A 414 -14.64 -14.44 -6.89
N VAL A 415 -13.44 -14.43 -6.28
CA VAL A 415 -13.30 -14.52 -4.81
C VAL A 415 -13.89 -13.28 -4.11
N MET A 416 -13.70 -12.08 -4.67
CA MET A 416 -14.29 -10.85 -4.15
C MET A 416 -15.82 -10.89 -4.18
N GLU A 417 -16.42 -11.33 -5.30
CA GLU A 417 -17.87 -11.50 -5.41
C GLU A 417 -18.41 -12.50 -4.39
N ARG A 418 -17.68 -13.60 -4.14
CA ARG A 418 -18.02 -14.57 -3.08
C ARG A 418 -17.98 -13.92 -1.69
N ALA A 419 -16.97 -13.09 -1.41
CA ALA A 419 -16.85 -12.37 -0.15
C ALA A 419 -17.96 -11.32 0.05
N HIS A 420 -18.34 -10.59 -1.01
CA HIS A 420 -19.48 -9.68 -0.97
C HIS A 420 -20.80 -10.43 -0.78
N SER A 421 -20.99 -11.56 -1.47
CA SER A 421 -22.17 -12.42 -1.31
C SER A 421 -22.28 -12.96 0.12
N PHE A 422 -21.16 -13.32 0.74
CA PHE A 422 -21.10 -13.66 2.17
C PHE A 422 -21.56 -12.50 3.05
N ALA A 423 -21.05 -11.28 2.82
CA ALA A 423 -21.44 -10.10 3.60
C ALA A 423 -22.93 -9.77 3.46
N VAL A 424 -23.50 -9.89 2.24
CA VAL A 424 -24.95 -9.71 2.02
C VAL A 424 -25.76 -10.74 2.80
N ARG A 425 -25.34 -12.02 2.78
CA ARG A 425 -26.02 -13.07 3.55
C ARG A 425 -25.93 -12.80 5.05
N ALA A 426 -24.75 -12.49 5.58
CA ALA A 426 -24.57 -12.18 6.99
C ALA A 426 -25.42 -10.98 7.45
N TYR A 427 -25.50 -9.93 6.63
CA TYR A 427 -26.32 -8.76 6.91
C TYR A 427 -27.84 -9.07 6.87
N ARG A 428 -28.29 -9.98 6.00
CA ARG A 428 -29.71 -10.39 5.94
C ARG A 428 -30.17 -11.18 7.16
N VAL A 429 -29.25 -11.83 7.87
CA VAL A 429 -29.57 -12.64 9.05
C VAL A 429 -29.03 -11.98 10.33
N GLU A 430 -28.84 -10.66 10.31
CA GLU A 430 -28.31 -9.85 11.42
C GLU A 430 -29.04 -10.12 12.74
N ASP A 431 -30.38 -10.28 12.70
CA ASP A 431 -31.22 -10.53 13.87
C ASP A 431 -30.94 -11.86 14.58
N THR A 432 -30.31 -12.83 13.89
CA THR A 432 -29.94 -14.14 14.48
C THR A 432 -28.47 -14.19 14.93
N LEU A 433 -27.66 -13.21 14.50
CA LEU A 433 -26.25 -13.17 14.83
C LEU A 433 -26.06 -12.56 16.22
N PRO A 434 -25.01 -12.98 16.95
CA PRO A 434 -24.58 -12.26 18.14
C PRO A 434 -24.42 -10.75 17.84
N PRO A 435 -24.81 -9.83 18.76
CA PRO A 435 -24.81 -8.39 18.49
C PRO A 435 -23.46 -7.82 18.03
N ALA A 436 -22.36 -8.45 18.46
CA ALA A 436 -21.01 -8.10 18.02
C ALA A 436 -20.78 -8.42 16.52
N LEU A 437 -21.36 -9.50 16.00
CA LEU A 437 -21.22 -9.91 14.60
C LEU A 437 -22.22 -9.23 13.67
N GLY A 438 -23.32 -8.71 14.19
CA GLY A 438 -24.31 -7.94 13.43
C GLY A 438 -23.78 -6.60 12.91
N ASN A 439 -22.73 -6.05 13.53
CA ASN A 439 -22.15 -4.78 13.10
C ASN A 439 -21.59 -4.86 11.66
N ILE A 440 -22.11 -4.00 10.78
CA ILE A 440 -21.74 -3.93 9.36
C ILE A 440 -20.22 -3.79 9.13
N ARG A 441 -19.49 -3.12 10.02
CA ARG A 441 -18.02 -2.99 9.93
C ARG A 441 -17.31 -4.31 10.16
N ILE A 442 -17.84 -5.13 11.08
CA ILE A 442 -17.30 -6.45 11.42
C ILE A 442 -17.61 -7.43 10.30
N ILE A 443 -18.84 -7.42 9.76
CA ILE A 443 -19.21 -8.21 8.57
C ILE A 443 -18.26 -7.90 7.40
N MET A 444 -17.99 -6.61 7.15
CA MET A 444 -17.05 -6.21 6.10
C MET A 444 -15.61 -6.61 6.38
N ALA A 445 -15.16 -6.57 7.64
CA ALA A 445 -13.83 -7.06 8.02
C ALA A 445 -13.69 -8.56 7.75
N LEU A 446 -14.72 -9.36 8.05
CA LEU A 446 -14.76 -10.79 7.75
C LEU A 446 -14.74 -11.06 6.23
N ALA A 447 -15.47 -10.27 5.44
CA ALA A 447 -15.42 -10.36 3.98
C ALA A 447 -14.02 -10.08 3.43
N ARG A 448 -13.32 -9.06 3.94
CA ARG A 448 -11.92 -8.76 3.57
C ARG A 448 -10.98 -9.89 3.97
N TRP A 449 -11.17 -10.47 5.16
CA TRP A 449 -10.40 -11.63 5.61
C TRP A 449 -10.59 -12.84 4.68
N MET A 450 -11.84 -13.15 4.31
CA MET A 450 -12.17 -14.23 3.38
C MET A 450 -11.49 -14.05 2.02
N LEU A 451 -11.51 -12.83 1.46
CA LEU A 451 -10.79 -12.52 0.23
C LEU A 451 -9.28 -12.77 0.37
N ASN A 452 -8.66 -12.27 1.42
CA ASN A 452 -7.21 -12.44 1.64
C ASN A 452 -6.84 -13.91 1.84
N ALA A 453 -7.69 -14.70 2.50
CA ALA A 453 -7.47 -16.13 2.71
C ALA A 453 -7.58 -16.95 1.43
N LEU A 454 -8.46 -16.56 0.50
CA LEU A 454 -8.76 -17.28 -0.74
C LEU A 454 -8.00 -16.80 -1.97
N SER A 455 -7.51 -15.56 -1.98
CA SER A 455 -6.79 -14.96 -3.12
C SER A 455 -5.32 -15.42 -3.27
N HIS A 456 -4.87 -16.39 -2.47
CA HIS A 456 -3.55 -17.02 -2.59
C HIS A 456 -2.35 -16.07 -2.51
N GLY A 457 -2.47 -14.95 -1.78
CA GLY A 457 -1.37 -13.99 -1.62
C GLY A 457 -1.47 -12.79 -2.57
N LEU A 458 -2.67 -12.28 -2.83
CA LEU A 458 -2.85 -11.01 -3.53
C LEU A 458 -2.04 -9.91 -2.84
N VAL A 459 -1.17 -9.25 -3.60
CA VAL A 459 -0.25 -8.22 -3.09
C VAL A 459 -1.00 -7.15 -2.31
N GLN A 460 -0.48 -6.81 -1.12
CA GLN A 460 -1.03 -5.74 -0.30
C GLN A 460 -0.50 -4.38 -0.79
N ARG A 461 -1.35 -3.34 -0.70
CA ARG A 461 -0.88 -1.97 -0.91
C ARG A 461 -0.20 -1.49 0.34
N THR A 462 1.04 -1.05 0.20
CA THR A 462 1.80 -0.35 1.24
C THR A 462 1.66 1.15 1.02
N GLU A 463 1.29 1.90 2.06
CA GLU A 463 1.23 3.37 1.99
C GLU A 463 2.62 4.01 1.82
N ARG A 464 3.68 3.25 2.16
CA ARG A 464 5.08 3.66 2.12
C ARG A 464 5.81 3.34 0.81
N GLU A 465 5.07 3.15 -0.29
CA GLU A 465 5.68 2.80 -1.59
C GLU A 465 6.68 3.89 -2.06
N GLU A 466 6.31 5.16 -1.94
CA GLU A 466 7.19 6.27 -2.36
C GLU A 466 8.44 6.39 -1.51
N GLU A 467 8.31 6.20 -0.19
CA GLU A 467 9.46 6.12 0.72
C GLU A 467 10.39 4.96 0.32
N GLY A 468 9.82 3.79 0.03
CA GLY A 468 10.57 2.62 -0.44
C GLY A 468 11.34 2.90 -1.74
N LYS A 469 10.73 3.62 -2.71
CA LYS A 469 11.40 4.00 -3.97
C LYS A 469 12.56 4.97 -3.75
N GLN A 470 12.38 5.97 -2.89
CA GLN A 470 13.44 6.94 -2.58
C GLN A 470 14.64 6.26 -1.92
N ILE A 471 14.39 5.36 -0.97
CA ILE A 471 15.44 4.58 -0.31
C ILE A 471 16.14 3.67 -1.31
N LEU A 472 15.40 3.02 -2.22
CA LEU A 472 15.98 2.18 -3.26
C LEU A 472 16.91 2.99 -4.19
N GLN A 473 16.46 4.15 -4.65
CA GLN A 473 17.24 5.02 -5.53
C GLN A 473 18.52 5.49 -4.82
N ARG A 474 18.41 5.99 -3.58
CA ARG A 474 19.55 6.38 -2.75
C ARG A 474 20.53 5.22 -2.55
N GLY A 475 20.01 4.02 -2.31
CA GLY A 475 20.82 2.80 -2.15
C GLY A 475 21.56 2.42 -3.43
N GLN A 476 20.92 2.51 -4.58
CA GLN A 476 21.54 2.28 -5.90
C GLN A 476 22.64 3.29 -6.21
N GLU A 477 22.40 4.59 -5.93
CA GLU A 477 23.39 5.66 -6.11
C GLU A 477 24.63 5.44 -5.24
N LYS A 478 24.44 5.12 -3.94
CA LYS A 478 25.54 4.77 -3.03
C LYS A 478 26.31 3.53 -3.48
N TYR A 479 25.59 2.48 -3.89
CA TYR A 479 26.20 1.23 -4.35
C TYR A 479 27.06 1.46 -5.60
N ALA A 480 26.53 2.19 -6.60
CA ALA A 480 27.26 2.52 -7.81
C ALA A 480 28.48 3.43 -7.55
N ALA A 481 28.34 4.43 -6.66
CA ALA A 481 29.47 5.26 -6.23
C ALA A 481 30.55 4.45 -5.51
N GLY A 482 30.15 3.49 -4.66
CA GLY A 482 31.05 2.57 -3.98
C GLY A 482 31.81 1.64 -4.94
N GLU A 483 31.12 1.07 -5.95
CA GLU A 483 31.77 0.25 -6.98
C GLU A 483 32.77 1.05 -7.81
N LYS A 484 32.47 2.31 -8.15
CA LYS A 484 33.39 3.18 -8.88
C LYS A 484 34.68 3.44 -8.08
N LEU A 485 34.56 3.78 -6.79
CA LEU A 485 35.72 4.01 -5.91
C LEU A 485 36.54 2.74 -5.69
N LEU A 486 35.89 1.58 -5.56
CA LEU A 486 36.56 0.28 -5.50
C LEU A 486 37.34 0.00 -6.77
N PHE A 487 36.74 0.21 -7.95
CA PHE A 487 37.39 -0.02 -9.23
C PHE A 487 38.60 0.91 -9.42
N GLU A 488 38.46 2.20 -9.13
CA GLU A 488 39.55 3.18 -9.21
C GLU A 488 40.68 2.83 -8.22
N GLY A 489 40.35 2.53 -6.96
CA GLY A 489 41.32 2.17 -5.93
C GLY A 489 42.07 0.87 -6.24
N VAL A 490 41.38 -0.17 -6.73
CA VAL A 490 42.00 -1.44 -7.15
C VAL A 490 42.89 -1.23 -8.38
N SER A 491 42.47 -0.41 -9.34
CA SER A 491 43.27 -0.10 -10.53
C SER A 491 44.56 0.64 -10.16
N ILE A 492 44.49 1.60 -9.23
CA ILE A 492 45.67 2.29 -8.71
C ILE A 492 46.58 1.33 -7.94
N MET A 493 46.02 0.41 -7.14
CA MET A 493 46.81 -0.58 -6.41
C MET A 493 47.52 -1.57 -7.34
N GLN A 494 46.88 -1.98 -8.44
CA GLN A 494 47.51 -2.83 -9.47
C GLN A 494 48.70 -2.13 -10.16
N ILE A 495 48.60 -0.82 -10.41
CA ILE A 495 49.73 -0.02 -10.93
C ILE A 495 50.87 -0.02 -9.91
N VAL A 496 50.58 0.14 -8.61
CA VAL A 496 51.62 0.12 -7.57
C VAL A 496 52.23 -1.28 -7.39
N ASP A 497 51.43 -2.34 -7.49
CA ASP A 497 51.90 -3.73 -7.39
C ASP A 497 52.91 -4.09 -8.50
N SER A 498 52.86 -3.42 -9.66
CA SER A 498 53.86 -3.59 -10.72
C SER A 498 55.27 -3.10 -10.34
N PHE A 499 55.40 -2.31 -9.27
CA PHE A 499 56.67 -1.80 -8.74
C PHE A 499 57.12 -2.54 -7.46
N ARG A 500 56.44 -3.63 -7.09
CA ARG A 500 56.78 -4.44 -5.90
C ARG A 500 57.57 -5.68 -6.29
N ASP A 501 58.50 -6.05 -5.41
CA ASP A 501 59.33 -7.23 -5.58
C ASP A 501 58.56 -8.51 -5.18
N SER A 502 59.17 -9.68 -5.40
CA SER A 502 58.60 -10.99 -4.98
C SER A 502 58.34 -11.10 -3.46
N ALA A 503 58.92 -10.21 -2.66
CA ALA A 503 58.67 -10.07 -1.21
C ALA A 503 57.59 -9.02 -0.86
N GLY A 504 56.96 -8.37 -1.85
CA GLY A 504 55.90 -7.38 -1.65
C GLY A 504 56.35 -6.00 -1.15
N GLN A 505 57.66 -5.73 -1.16
CA GLN A 505 58.23 -4.44 -0.76
C GLN A 505 58.60 -3.60 -2.00
N LEU A 506 58.59 -2.27 -1.85
CA LEU A 506 59.06 -1.33 -2.86
C LEU A 506 60.58 -1.21 -2.72
N ASP A 507 61.35 -1.65 -3.73
CA ASP A 507 62.81 -1.66 -3.63
C ASP A 507 63.41 -0.25 -3.69
N ALA A 508 64.22 0.11 -2.69
CA ALA A 508 64.77 1.45 -2.58
C ALA A 508 65.99 1.68 -3.47
N ALA A 509 66.65 0.60 -3.90
CA ALA A 509 67.85 0.65 -4.73
C ALA A 509 67.56 0.98 -6.21
N THR A 510 66.36 0.69 -6.71
CA THR A 510 65.98 0.82 -8.13
C THR A 510 65.10 2.04 -8.43
N LEU A 511 64.25 2.47 -7.49
CA LEU A 511 63.23 3.51 -7.72
C LEU A 511 63.62 4.91 -7.18
N GLY A 512 64.56 5.00 -6.23
CA GLY A 512 64.97 6.25 -5.58
C GLY A 512 63.98 6.77 -4.54
N ILE A 513 64.51 7.45 -3.50
CA ILE A 513 63.76 7.82 -2.27
C ILE A 513 62.52 8.69 -2.56
N LYS A 514 62.60 9.63 -3.52
CA LYS A 514 61.46 10.49 -3.88
C LYS A 514 60.28 9.70 -4.46
N LYS A 515 60.57 8.71 -5.33
CA LYS A 515 59.55 7.89 -5.99
C LYS A 515 58.85 6.96 -5.00
N ILE A 516 59.55 6.48 -3.99
CA ILE A 516 58.99 5.66 -2.90
C ILE A 516 58.01 6.47 -2.05
N VAL A 517 58.33 7.72 -1.75
CA VAL A 517 57.42 8.60 -0.99
C VAL A 517 56.14 8.86 -1.79
N GLU A 518 56.26 9.17 -3.09
CA GLU A 518 55.12 9.33 -4.00
C GLU A 518 54.26 8.05 -4.07
N LEU A 519 54.87 6.87 -4.25
CA LEU A 519 54.15 5.59 -4.34
C LEU A 519 53.47 5.21 -3.01
N ARG A 520 54.10 5.50 -1.86
CA ARG A 520 53.47 5.29 -0.54
C ARG A 520 52.27 6.21 -0.33
N GLU A 521 52.35 7.46 -0.78
CA GLU A 521 51.24 8.40 -0.72
C GLU A 521 50.06 7.94 -1.60
N ILE A 522 50.35 7.53 -2.84
CA ILE A 522 49.37 6.95 -3.77
C ILE A 522 48.74 5.67 -3.20
N MET A 523 49.54 4.79 -2.57
CA MET A 523 49.01 3.60 -1.89
C MET A 523 48.06 3.96 -0.75
N SER A 524 48.40 4.97 0.05
CA SER A 524 47.56 5.41 1.16
C SER A 524 46.21 5.96 0.65
N GLN A 525 46.24 6.74 -0.43
CA GLN A 525 45.06 7.28 -1.09
C GLN A 525 44.20 6.17 -1.70
N ALA A 526 44.82 5.20 -2.39
CA ALA A 526 44.13 4.05 -2.96
C ALA A 526 43.49 3.17 -1.87
N GLN A 527 44.19 2.93 -0.75
CA GLN A 527 43.65 2.16 0.37
C GLN A 527 42.48 2.91 1.05
N GLN A 528 42.54 4.23 1.15
CA GLN A 528 41.43 5.06 1.63
C GLN A 528 40.23 5.00 0.67
N GLN A 529 40.46 5.05 -0.65
CA GLN A 529 39.39 4.88 -1.65
C GLN A 529 38.74 3.50 -1.59
N ILE A 530 39.53 2.43 -1.42
CA ILE A 530 39.02 1.07 -1.26
C ILE A 530 38.15 0.97 0.00
N THR A 531 38.66 1.40 1.15
CA THR A 531 37.91 1.33 2.43
C THR A 531 36.64 2.20 2.41
N GLN A 532 36.68 3.38 1.79
CA GLN A 532 35.50 4.23 1.60
C GLN A 532 34.50 3.59 0.62
N GLY A 533 35.00 3.00 -0.47
CA GLY A 533 34.19 2.29 -1.47
C GLY A 533 33.47 1.07 -0.88
N GLU A 534 34.16 0.26 -0.08
CA GLU A 534 33.58 -0.87 0.66
C GLU A 534 32.49 -0.40 1.62
N ARG A 535 32.73 0.68 2.36
CA ARG A 535 31.74 1.25 3.27
C ARG A 535 30.49 1.72 2.52
N LEU A 536 30.64 2.49 1.45
CA LEU A 536 29.52 2.99 0.64
C LEU A 536 28.75 1.85 -0.02
N LYS A 537 29.44 0.80 -0.49
CA LYS A 537 28.82 -0.41 -1.03
C LYS A 537 27.98 -1.12 0.03
N ASN A 538 28.50 -1.29 1.25
CA ASN A 538 27.79 -1.92 2.36
C ASN A 538 26.56 -1.09 2.80
N GLU A 539 26.71 0.23 2.91
CA GLU A 539 25.60 1.15 3.23
C GLU A 539 24.55 1.16 2.12
N GLY A 540 24.95 1.19 0.84
CA GLY A 540 24.06 1.10 -0.30
C GLY A 540 23.31 -0.23 -0.35
N GLN A 541 23.99 -1.34 -0.07
CA GLN A 541 23.37 -2.66 0.01
C GLN A 541 22.39 -2.77 1.18
N HIS A 542 22.70 -2.15 2.32
CA HIS A 542 21.76 -2.04 3.44
C HIS A 542 20.50 -1.26 3.06
N ASP A 543 20.64 -0.10 2.43
CA ASP A 543 19.51 0.72 1.96
C ASP A 543 18.66 -0.03 0.92
N ILE A 544 19.30 -0.75 -0.01
CA ILE A 544 18.60 -1.61 -0.99
C ILE A 544 17.81 -2.71 -0.25
N MET A 545 18.41 -3.41 0.71
CA MET A 545 17.69 -4.44 1.49
C MET A 545 16.52 -3.86 2.29
N LEU A 546 16.69 -2.68 2.87
CA LEU A 546 15.64 -1.99 3.62
C LEU A 546 14.49 -1.58 2.69
N SER A 547 14.80 -1.04 1.51
CA SER A 547 13.79 -0.70 0.50
C SER A 547 12.99 -1.91 0.03
N GLN A 548 13.64 -3.07 -0.18
CA GLN A 548 12.99 -4.30 -0.58
C GLN A 548 12.01 -4.85 0.46
N ARG A 549 12.21 -4.54 1.75
CA ARG A 549 11.27 -4.89 2.83
C ARG A 549 10.03 -3.98 2.82
N ILE A 550 10.18 -2.73 2.40
CA ILE A 550 9.11 -1.73 2.38
C ILE A 550 8.27 -1.86 1.10
N LEU A 551 8.92 -2.10 -0.03
CA LEU A 551 8.28 -2.18 -1.33
C LEU A 551 7.38 -3.42 -1.44
N PRO A 552 6.23 -3.29 -2.13
CA PRO A 552 5.36 -4.42 -2.38
C PRO A 552 6.08 -5.43 -3.29
N HIS A 553 6.10 -6.68 -2.87
CA HIS A 553 6.72 -7.78 -3.60
C HIS A 553 5.72 -8.93 -3.78
N LEU A 554 5.95 -9.76 -4.80
CA LEU A 554 5.16 -10.98 -4.98
C LEU A 554 5.49 -11.96 -3.85
N PRO A 555 4.49 -12.49 -3.13
CA PRO A 555 4.76 -13.42 -2.05
C PRO A 555 5.27 -14.75 -2.60
N ALA A 556 6.52 -15.09 -2.31
CA ALA A 556 7.13 -16.36 -2.70
C ALA A 556 6.76 -17.52 -1.75
N THR A 557 5.52 -17.56 -1.26
CA THR A 557 5.04 -18.64 -0.39
C THR A 557 4.81 -19.92 -1.20
N LYS A 558 4.95 -21.10 -0.56
CA LYS A 558 4.65 -22.39 -1.21
C LYS A 558 3.25 -22.43 -1.82
N ARG A 559 2.27 -21.78 -1.15
CA ARG A 559 0.88 -21.71 -1.59
C ARG A 559 0.73 -20.86 -2.87
N MET A 560 1.36 -19.69 -2.93
CA MET A 560 1.37 -18.83 -4.13
C MET A 560 2.07 -19.53 -5.29
N ILE A 561 3.26 -20.11 -5.08
CA ILE A 561 4.00 -20.83 -6.12
C ILE A 561 3.18 -22.02 -6.66
N SER A 562 2.52 -22.77 -5.77
CA SER A 562 1.62 -23.87 -6.18
C SER A 562 0.43 -23.37 -7.00
N ALA A 563 -0.20 -22.27 -6.59
CA ALA A 563 -1.31 -21.65 -7.33
C ALA A 563 -0.87 -21.18 -8.71
N ILE A 564 0.29 -20.50 -8.81
CA ILE A 564 0.89 -20.06 -10.07
C ILE A 564 1.14 -21.25 -11.00
N ARG A 565 1.72 -22.34 -10.50
CA ARG A 565 1.96 -23.54 -11.32
C ARG A 565 0.67 -24.20 -11.81
N LYS A 566 -0.40 -24.19 -11.00
CA LYS A 566 -1.71 -24.67 -11.43
C LYS A 566 -2.30 -23.77 -12.52
N MET A 567 -2.24 -22.44 -12.35
CA MET A 567 -2.67 -21.48 -13.36
C MET A 567 -1.86 -21.61 -14.65
N TYR A 568 -0.55 -21.83 -14.56
CA TYR A 568 0.31 -22.06 -15.72
C TYR A 568 -0.15 -23.27 -16.53
N LYS A 569 -0.50 -24.39 -15.88
CA LYS A 569 -1.07 -25.56 -16.57
C LYS A 569 -2.41 -25.25 -17.26
N ILE A 570 -3.30 -24.52 -16.58
CA ILE A 570 -4.58 -24.10 -17.15
C ILE A 570 -4.36 -23.25 -18.40
N VAL A 571 -3.38 -22.35 -18.35
CA VAL A 571 -2.98 -21.48 -19.46
C VAL A 571 -2.41 -22.28 -20.62
N GLN A 572 -1.58 -23.29 -20.37
CA GLN A 572 -1.07 -24.19 -21.42
C GLN A 572 -2.22 -24.92 -22.11
N THR A 573 -3.15 -25.52 -21.34
CA THR A 573 -4.33 -26.17 -21.91
C THR A 573 -5.23 -25.21 -22.67
N LYS A 574 -5.40 -23.97 -22.19
CA LYS A 574 -6.15 -22.94 -22.92
C LYS A 574 -5.47 -22.62 -24.26
N ASP A 575 -4.16 -22.41 -24.24
CA ASP A 575 -3.36 -22.10 -25.42
C ASP A 575 -3.40 -23.23 -26.46
N GLU A 576 -3.41 -24.49 -25.99
CA GLU A 576 -3.62 -25.68 -26.84
C GLU A 576 -5.04 -25.69 -27.44
N ILE A 577 -6.09 -25.44 -26.64
CA ILE A 577 -7.48 -25.37 -27.12
C ILE A 577 -7.67 -24.24 -28.14
N ASP A 578 -7.04 -23.07 -27.91
CA ASP A 578 -7.10 -21.93 -28.81
C ASP A 578 -6.41 -22.21 -30.17
N GLN A 579 -5.46 -23.15 -30.21
CA GLN A 579 -4.79 -23.64 -31.43
C GLN A 579 -5.56 -24.76 -32.15
N MET A 580 -6.57 -25.38 -31.51
CA MET A 580 -7.38 -26.42 -32.14
C MET A 580 -8.32 -25.83 -33.22
N THR A 581 -8.76 -26.68 -34.15
CA THR A 581 -9.76 -26.29 -35.15
C THR A 581 -11.05 -25.81 -34.45
N PRO A 582 -11.74 -24.80 -35.01
CA PRO A 582 -12.91 -24.18 -34.38
C PRO A 582 -14.04 -25.18 -34.10
N GLU A 583 -14.16 -26.23 -34.92
CA GLU A 583 -15.11 -27.33 -34.75
C GLU A 583 -14.82 -28.13 -33.46
N VAL A 584 -13.57 -28.56 -33.26
CA VAL A 584 -13.15 -29.31 -32.06
C VAL A 584 -13.25 -28.45 -30.80
N ARG A 585 -12.88 -27.17 -30.91
CA ARG A 585 -13.02 -26.18 -29.84
C ARG A 585 -14.49 -26.02 -29.39
N SER A 586 -15.42 -25.97 -30.35
CA SER A 586 -16.85 -25.84 -30.04
C SER A 586 -17.37 -27.05 -29.25
N ILE A 587 -16.96 -28.26 -29.65
CA ILE A 587 -17.35 -29.52 -29.00
C ILE A 587 -16.81 -29.60 -27.56
N LEU A 588 -15.56 -29.18 -27.33
CA LEU A 588 -14.94 -29.20 -26.01
C LEU A 588 -15.57 -28.20 -25.02
N LEU A 589 -16.03 -27.04 -25.51
CA LEU A 589 -16.60 -25.98 -24.67
C LEU A 589 -18.11 -26.12 -24.42
N LEU A 590 -18.84 -26.88 -25.24
CA LEU A 590 -20.30 -27.02 -25.15
C LEU A 590 -20.80 -27.90 -23.97
N LYS A 591 -19.93 -28.70 -23.33
CA LYS A 591 -20.36 -29.73 -22.36
C LYS A 591 -20.83 -29.23 -20.99
N LYS A 592 -21.00 -27.92 -20.76
CA LYS A 592 -21.32 -27.35 -19.43
C LYS A 592 -22.71 -26.71 -19.30
N ASN A 593 -23.49 -26.61 -20.38
CA ASN A 593 -24.84 -26.02 -20.31
C ASN A 593 -25.95 -27.06 -20.03
N SER A 594 -25.65 -28.35 -19.96
CA SER A 594 -26.66 -29.41 -19.73
C SER A 594 -26.83 -29.82 -18.26
N SER A 595 -26.07 -29.29 -17.30
CA SER A 595 -26.17 -29.67 -15.89
C SER A 595 -26.60 -28.54 -14.94
N ALA A 596 -26.91 -27.35 -15.46
CA ALA A 596 -27.37 -26.21 -14.65
C ALA A 596 -28.90 -26.15 -14.50
N SER A 597 -29.65 -26.94 -15.28
CA SER A 597 -31.11 -27.05 -15.16
C SER A 597 -31.59 -27.98 -14.05
N ASP A 598 -30.74 -28.91 -13.58
CA ASP A 598 -31.17 -29.94 -12.60
C ASP A 598 -30.90 -29.57 -11.13
N SER A 599 -30.17 -28.48 -10.86
CA SER A 599 -29.88 -28.04 -9.47
C SER A 599 -30.76 -26.89 -8.98
N LEU A 600 -31.73 -26.43 -9.77
CA LEU A 600 -32.76 -25.45 -9.33
C LEU A 600 -34.08 -26.12 -8.90
N LEU A 601 -34.15 -27.45 -8.93
CA LEU A 601 -35.30 -28.24 -8.49
C LEU A 601 -35.02 -29.15 -7.27
N ALA A 602 -33.94 -28.90 -6.52
CA ALA A 602 -33.69 -29.58 -5.26
C ALA A 602 -33.17 -28.60 -4.19
N MET A 603 -34.13 -27.99 -3.48
CA MET A 603 -34.10 -27.35 -2.15
C MET A 603 -33.22 -26.12 -1.91
#